data_AF-A0A7Y2AHQ2-F1
#
_entry.id   AF-A0A7Y2AHQ2-F1
#
_cell.length_a   1.000
_cell.length_b   1.000
_cell.length_c   1.000
_cell.angle_alpha   90.00
_cell.angle_beta   90.00
_cell.angle_gamma   90.00
#
_symmetry.space_group_name_H-M   'P 1'
#
loop_
_entity.id
_entity.type
_entity.pdbx_description
1 polymer ?
#
loop_
_entity_poly.entity_id
_entity_poly.type
_entity_poly.pdbx_seq_one_letter_code
_entity_poly.pdbx_strand_id
1 'polypeptide(L)'
;MCFQGLHNKTPTCQFAYVTALVGTLLAFAGCNNRVIQATNLPSQYVAPYYPSANQIDLSRLSNDASDSERLAGGDLIGVTISSGLEEKPEIKRVRVNESGEVNVPIVGIVPVAGLTLDEAEKLIGDESIQRRKFVNPVVTVTLEKRRMRKVAVFGAISRPGTYEIPANKCDLAAAIAAAGGLTATADTTVQIRSPKPNQPQVQTVSHEFTDPTQTPLLNQSGESIEIDLTRPEENRREQFELIDGSIVMVREKRPRAVFVTGMVRSPKKVDIPENSDLRLLDAITMAGGRSTPFAQKIKVIRTLDGRAAPISIMTTYSKAKKDGSANLRLAAGDVVSMEETTGLLVFEAIRSVFSFGIGASVPVF
;
A
#
# COMPACT_ATOMS: atom_id res chain seq x y z
N MET A 1 34.12 -59.13 -49.38
CA MET A 1 34.58 -58.54 -48.10
C MET A 1 33.41 -58.66 -47.13
N CYS A 2 33.29 -59.77 -46.38
CA CYS A 2 33.82 -59.97 -45.01
C CYS A 2 33.28 -58.89 -44.05
N PHE A 3 32.52 -59.14 -42.97
CA PHE A 3 32.41 -60.21 -41.98
C PHE A 3 30.94 -60.21 -41.45
N GLN A 4 30.18 -61.31 -41.45
CA GLN A 4 30.04 -62.32 -40.37
C GLN A 4 29.90 -61.81 -38.92
N GLY A 5 28.73 -62.09 -38.33
CA GLY A 5 28.42 -62.00 -36.90
C GLY A 5 27.05 -62.61 -36.60
N LEU A 6 27.05 -63.90 -36.25
CA LEU A 6 25.93 -64.82 -36.02
C LEU A 6 25.30 -64.70 -34.61
N HIS A 7 24.14 -65.36 -34.47
CA HIS A 7 23.43 -65.84 -33.26
C HIS A 7 22.35 -64.95 -32.64
N ASN A 8 21.15 -65.42 -32.26
CA ASN A 8 20.42 -66.67 -32.48
C ASN A 8 18.98 -66.51 -31.93
N LYS A 9 18.02 -67.23 -32.55
CA LYS A 9 16.70 -67.67 -32.05
C LYS A 9 15.49 -66.69 -32.00
N THR A 10 14.62 -66.95 -32.98
CA THR A 10 13.17 -66.69 -33.11
C THR A 10 12.32 -67.75 -32.34
N PRO A 11 10.99 -67.92 -32.52
CA PRO A 11 9.81 -67.01 -32.61
C PRO A 11 8.59 -67.51 -31.77
N THR A 12 7.38 -66.98 -32.05
CA THR A 12 6.00 -67.45 -31.74
C THR A 12 5.37 -66.89 -30.46
N CYS A 13 4.09 -66.50 -30.36
CA CYS A 13 2.92 -66.68 -31.23
C CYS A 13 1.79 -65.69 -30.82
N GLN A 14 1.06 -65.19 -31.82
CA GLN A 14 -0.41 -64.95 -31.85
C GLN A 14 -1.10 -63.89 -30.97
N PHE A 15 -1.52 -62.83 -31.67
CA PHE A 15 -2.88 -62.26 -31.74
C PHE A 15 -4.02 -63.06 -31.06
N ALA A 16 -4.69 -62.43 -30.09
CA ALA A 16 -6.14 -62.43 -29.80
C ALA A 16 -6.30 -61.85 -28.37
N TYR A 17 -6.84 -60.66 -28.12
CA TYR A 17 -8.23 -60.30 -28.29
C TYR A 17 -8.36 -58.77 -28.33
N VAL A 18 -8.84 -58.27 -29.47
CA VAL A 18 -9.54 -57.00 -29.58
C VAL A 18 -10.92 -57.23 -28.97
N THR A 19 -11.25 -56.56 -27.85
CA THR A 19 -12.62 -56.18 -27.41
C THR A 19 -12.57 -55.66 -25.97
N ALA A 20 -12.36 -54.35 -25.81
CA ALA A 20 -12.85 -53.56 -24.67
C ALA A 20 -12.51 -52.07 -24.88
N LEU A 21 -12.93 -51.53 -26.02
CA LEU A 21 -13.05 -50.09 -26.20
C LEU A 21 -14.53 -49.78 -25.98
N VAL A 22 -14.83 -49.04 -24.91
CA VAL A 22 -16.05 -48.28 -24.56
C VAL A 22 -16.36 -48.51 -23.07
N GLY A 23 -16.09 -47.48 -22.27
CA GLY A 23 -16.63 -47.37 -20.91
C GLY A 23 -15.60 -47.06 -19.84
N THR A 24 -15.08 -45.82 -19.82
CA THR A 24 -14.94 -44.93 -18.64
C THR A 24 -13.93 -43.81 -18.92
N LEU A 25 -14.27 -42.95 -19.87
CA LEU A 25 -13.71 -41.60 -19.96
C LEU A 25 -14.67 -40.64 -19.24
N LEU A 26 -14.80 -40.78 -17.92
CA LEU A 26 -15.53 -39.85 -17.03
C LEU A 26 -15.28 -40.28 -15.58
N ALA A 27 -14.16 -39.86 -15.00
CA ALA A 27 -13.97 -39.92 -13.56
C ALA A 27 -13.04 -38.78 -13.11
N PHE A 28 -13.70 -37.69 -12.75
CA PHE A 28 -13.26 -36.66 -11.82
C PHE A 28 -12.02 -35.85 -12.22
N ALA A 29 -12.28 -34.70 -12.87
CA ALA A 29 -11.67 -33.45 -12.41
C ALA A 29 -12.07 -33.26 -10.94
N GLY A 30 -11.38 -33.94 -10.03
CA GLY A 30 -11.55 -33.77 -8.61
C GLY A 30 -11.16 -32.34 -8.28
N CYS A 31 -12.14 -31.53 -7.88
CA CYS A 31 -11.87 -30.33 -7.11
C CYS A 31 -11.12 -30.77 -5.85
N ASN A 32 -9.78 -30.77 -5.93
CA ASN A 32 -8.91 -31.26 -4.88
C ASN A 32 -8.94 -30.23 -3.74
N ASN A 33 -9.95 -30.34 -2.88
CA ASN A 33 -10.12 -29.53 -1.69
C ASN A 33 -9.04 -29.98 -0.68
N ARG A 34 -7.80 -29.51 -0.88
CA ARG A 34 -6.64 -29.94 -0.10
C ARG A 34 -6.83 -29.48 1.35
N VAL A 35 -7.09 -30.45 2.21
CA VAL A 35 -7.05 -30.29 3.66
C VAL A 35 -5.59 -30.34 4.11
N ILE A 36 -5.11 -29.29 4.74
CA ILE A 36 -3.72 -29.13 5.19
C ILE A 36 -3.70 -29.02 6.70
N GLN A 37 -2.77 -29.69 7.39
CA GLN A 37 -2.60 -29.53 8.84
C GLN A 37 -1.80 -28.27 9.14
N ALA A 38 -2.20 -27.49 10.17
CA ALA A 38 -1.53 -26.23 10.49
C ALA A 38 -0.02 -26.38 10.77
N THR A 39 0.41 -27.48 11.38
CA THR A 39 1.83 -27.73 11.67
C THR A 39 2.68 -28.02 10.43
N ASN A 40 2.05 -28.42 9.32
CA ASN A 40 2.72 -28.71 8.06
C ASN A 40 2.30 -27.70 6.98
N LEU A 41 2.04 -26.45 7.37
CA LEU A 41 1.59 -25.42 6.45
C LEU A 41 2.75 -24.93 5.58
N PRO A 42 2.67 -25.06 4.24
CA PRO A 42 3.65 -24.47 3.33
C PRO A 42 3.78 -22.96 3.51
N SER A 43 4.98 -22.42 3.36
CA SER A 43 5.29 -20.99 3.55
C SER A 43 4.44 -20.07 2.67
N GLN A 44 4.12 -20.50 1.44
CA GLN A 44 3.26 -19.77 0.50
C GLN A 44 1.80 -19.59 0.96
N TYR A 45 1.36 -20.34 1.98
CA TYR A 45 0.01 -20.23 2.54
C TYR A 45 0.00 -19.52 3.89
N VAL A 46 1.15 -19.07 4.40
CA VAL A 46 1.23 -18.28 5.62
C VAL A 46 0.65 -16.88 5.37
N ALA A 47 -0.10 -16.35 6.33
CA ALA A 47 -0.68 -15.03 6.21
C ALA A 47 0.44 -13.97 6.11
N PRO A 48 0.36 -13.02 5.16
CA PRO A 48 1.40 -12.02 4.97
C PRO A 48 1.50 -11.07 6.17
N TYR A 49 2.67 -10.47 6.37
CA TYR A 49 2.87 -9.37 7.29
C TYR A 49 2.42 -8.06 6.66
N TYR A 50 1.58 -7.32 7.37
CA TYR A 50 1.04 -6.05 6.89
C TYR A 50 1.67 -4.93 7.71
N PRO A 51 2.68 -4.23 7.19
CA PRO A 51 3.29 -3.10 7.87
C PRO A 51 2.26 -1.97 8.04
N SER A 52 2.48 -1.14 9.06
CA SER A 52 1.67 0.04 9.32
C SER A 52 2.26 1.25 8.60
N ALA A 53 1.42 2.06 7.96
CA ALA A 53 1.85 3.23 7.20
C ALA A 53 2.62 4.25 8.08
N ASN A 54 2.29 4.32 9.37
CA ASN A 54 2.97 5.20 10.34
C ASN A 54 4.41 4.80 10.68
N GLN A 55 4.87 3.62 10.25
CA GLN A 55 6.26 3.18 10.40
C GLN A 55 7.07 3.36 9.11
N ILE A 56 6.45 3.90 8.05
CA ILE A 56 7.14 4.15 6.79
C ILE A 56 8.06 5.36 6.98
N ASP A 57 9.33 5.15 6.66
CA ASP A 57 10.33 6.20 6.66
C ASP A 57 10.13 7.12 5.45
N LEU A 58 9.36 8.19 5.67
CA LEU A 58 9.04 9.21 4.66
C LEU A 58 10.27 10.04 4.25
N SER A 59 11.40 9.96 4.96
CA SER A 59 12.62 10.70 4.58
C SER A 59 13.14 10.27 3.20
N ARG A 60 12.87 9.03 2.80
CA ARG A 60 13.22 8.47 1.48
C ARG A 60 12.42 9.07 0.32
N LEU A 61 11.31 9.74 0.64
CA LEU A 61 10.46 10.42 -0.33
C LEU A 61 10.80 11.92 -0.45
N SER A 62 11.63 12.46 0.46
CA SER A 62 12.08 13.84 0.42
C SER A 62 13.17 14.00 -0.61
N ASN A 63 13.12 15.10 -1.38
CA ASN A 63 14.25 15.49 -2.21
C ASN A 63 15.46 15.90 -1.33
N ASP A 64 16.68 15.70 -1.83
CA ASP A 64 17.92 16.01 -1.10
C ASP A 64 17.92 17.49 -0.63
N ALA A 65 18.31 17.72 0.63
CA ALA A 65 18.29 19.05 1.25
C ALA A 65 19.16 20.10 0.52
N SER A 66 20.04 19.68 -0.39
CA SER A 66 20.92 20.55 -1.19
C SER A 66 20.17 21.42 -2.22
N ASP A 67 19.00 20.99 -2.70
CA ASP A 67 18.17 21.81 -3.61
C ASP A 67 17.44 22.95 -2.86
N SER A 68 17.47 22.93 -1.53
CA SER A 68 16.80 23.95 -0.74
C SER A 68 17.47 25.32 -0.75
N GLU A 69 18.78 25.37 -1.02
CA GLU A 69 19.58 26.59 -1.00
C GLU A 69 19.66 27.27 -2.37
N ARG A 70 19.33 26.53 -3.42
CA ARG A 70 19.33 27.04 -4.79
C ARG A 70 18.10 27.92 -5.06
N LEU A 71 18.29 28.92 -5.91
CA LEU A 71 17.23 29.76 -6.44
C LEU A 71 16.39 28.98 -7.45
N ALA A 72 15.08 29.18 -7.40
CA ALA A 72 14.13 28.54 -8.33
C ALA A 72 13.28 29.57 -9.07
N GLY A 73 12.71 29.14 -10.20
CA GLY A 73 11.79 29.96 -10.99
C GLY A 73 10.58 30.43 -10.17
N GLY A 74 10.34 31.74 -10.17
CA GLY A 74 9.28 32.43 -9.42
C GLY A 74 9.70 33.02 -8.07
N ASP A 75 10.92 32.74 -7.61
CA ASP A 75 11.49 33.37 -6.41
C ASP A 75 11.63 34.89 -6.60
N LEU A 76 11.40 35.64 -5.53
CA LEU A 76 11.62 37.08 -5.46
C LEU A 76 12.93 37.35 -4.73
N ILE A 77 13.88 37.94 -5.43
CA ILE A 77 15.18 38.30 -4.89
C ILE A 77 15.35 39.82 -4.87
N GLY A 78 16.01 40.33 -3.84
CA GLY A 78 16.47 41.70 -3.73
C GLY A 78 17.93 41.78 -4.17
N VAL A 79 18.20 42.48 -5.27
CA VAL A 79 19.56 42.70 -5.77
C VAL A 79 19.99 44.12 -5.42
N THR A 80 21.14 44.24 -4.77
CA THR A 80 21.75 45.51 -4.42
C THR A 80 23.10 45.58 -5.11
N ILE A 81 23.34 46.64 -5.89
CA ILE A 81 24.61 46.84 -6.60
C ILE A 81 25.23 48.13 -6.09
N SER A 82 26.37 48.03 -5.41
CA SER A 82 27.09 49.18 -4.85
C SER A 82 28.35 49.45 -5.67
N SER A 83 28.46 50.64 -6.25
CA SER A 83 29.66 51.08 -7.00
C SER A 83 30.61 51.95 -6.17
N GLY A 84 30.26 52.24 -4.91
CA GLY A 84 30.98 53.17 -4.04
C GLY A 84 30.66 54.65 -4.28
N LEU A 85 29.78 54.96 -5.24
CA LEU A 85 29.36 56.33 -5.58
C LEU A 85 28.07 56.76 -4.88
N GLU A 86 27.32 55.83 -4.29
CA GLU A 86 26.03 56.06 -3.65
C GLU A 86 26.16 55.92 -2.13
N GLU A 87 25.61 56.87 -1.35
CA GLU A 87 25.58 56.80 0.11
C GLU A 87 24.64 55.69 0.63
N LYS A 88 23.61 55.33 -0.15
CA LYS A 88 22.64 54.28 0.17
C LYS A 88 22.26 53.51 -1.09
N PRO A 89 22.79 52.30 -1.30
CA PRO A 89 22.44 51.50 -2.46
C PRO A 89 20.98 51.03 -2.34
N GLU A 90 20.22 51.16 -3.42
CA GLU A 90 18.79 50.81 -3.44
C GLU A 90 18.60 49.31 -3.70
N ILE A 91 17.73 48.66 -2.91
CA ILE A 91 17.39 47.25 -3.12
C ILE A 91 16.42 47.15 -4.29
N LYS A 92 16.86 46.51 -5.38
CA LYS A 92 16.02 46.24 -6.56
C LYS A 92 15.39 44.87 -6.45
N ARG A 93 14.06 44.86 -6.27
CA ARG A 93 13.26 43.64 -6.17
C ARG A 93 12.93 43.10 -7.56
N VAL A 94 13.41 41.90 -7.84
CA VAL A 94 13.27 41.25 -9.15
C VAL A 94 12.83 39.81 -8.95
N ARG A 95 11.95 39.33 -9.83
CA ARG A 95 11.43 37.95 -9.78
C ARG A 95 12.15 37.10 -10.82
N VAL A 96 12.57 35.91 -10.41
CA VAL A 96 13.09 34.88 -11.32
C VAL A 96 11.94 34.37 -12.19
N ASN A 97 12.11 34.37 -13.51
CA ASN A 97 11.10 33.89 -14.45
C ASN A 97 11.05 32.35 -14.48
N GLU A 98 10.10 31.77 -15.23
CA GLU A 98 9.99 30.31 -15.36
C GLU A 98 11.16 29.67 -16.12
N SER A 99 11.83 30.45 -16.97
CA SER A 99 13.07 30.06 -17.65
C SER A 99 14.30 30.07 -16.73
N GLY A 100 14.15 30.55 -15.49
CA GLY A 100 15.22 30.60 -14.50
C GLY A 100 16.12 31.83 -14.56
N GLU A 101 15.69 32.87 -15.28
CA GLU A 101 16.44 34.10 -15.47
C GLU A 101 15.82 35.25 -14.67
N VAL A 102 16.64 36.26 -14.38
CA VAL A 102 16.21 37.49 -13.72
C VAL A 102 16.63 38.70 -14.55
N ASN A 103 15.73 39.68 -14.67
CA ASN A 103 16.04 40.94 -15.33
C ASN A 103 16.52 41.95 -14.29
N VAL A 104 17.84 42.09 -14.15
CA VAL A 104 18.45 43.05 -13.22
C VAL A 104 18.55 44.41 -13.92
N PRO A 105 18.00 45.50 -13.33
CA PRO A 105 18.12 46.83 -13.92
C PRO A 105 19.58 47.19 -14.24
N ILE A 106 19.81 47.87 -15.37
CA ILE A 106 21.13 48.29 -15.88
C ILE A 106 21.98 47.13 -16.44
N VAL A 107 21.99 45.95 -15.80
CA VAL A 107 22.76 44.77 -16.19
C VAL A 107 22.06 43.97 -17.30
N GLY A 108 20.74 43.79 -17.19
CA GLY A 108 19.89 43.02 -18.11
C GLY A 108 19.56 41.62 -17.59
N ILE A 109 19.28 40.70 -18.53
CA ILE A 109 18.89 39.31 -18.22
C ILE A 109 20.12 38.52 -17.76
N VAL A 110 19.98 37.81 -16.64
CA VAL A 110 21.01 36.93 -16.04
C VAL A 110 20.35 35.60 -15.61
N PRO A 111 20.88 34.43 -16.00
CA PRO A 111 20.37 33.13 -15.56
C PRO A 111 20.81 32.84 -14.13
N VAL A 112 19.86 32.70 -13.19
CA VAL A 112 20.16 32.54 -11.76
C VAL A 112 19.53 31.29 -11.14
N ALA A 113 18.64 30.59 -11.84
CA ALA A 113 18.05 29.36 -11.34
C ALA A 113 19.09 28.25 -11.19
N GLY A 114 18.94 27.48 -10.12
CA GLY A 114 19.89 26.44 -9.75
C GLY A 114 21.14 26.98 -9.05
N LEU A 115 21.37 28.29 -8.99
CA LEU A 115 22.52 28.87 -8.27
C LEU A 115 22.20 29.11 -6.80
N THR A 116 23.20 29.06 -5.94
CA THR A 116 23.11 29.62 -4.58
C THR A 116 23.10 31.15 -4.64
N LEU A 117 22.79 31.81 -3.51
CA LEU A 117 22.82 33.28 -3.46
C LEU A 117 24.21 33.83 -3.77
N ASP A 118 25.26 33.23 -3.20
CA ASP A 118 26.66 33.63 -3.41
C ASP A 118 27.09 33.43 -4.88
N GLU A 119 26.67 32.33 -5.49
CA GLU A 119 26.92 32.07 -6.91
C GLU A 119 26.20 33.08 -7.81
N ALA A 120 24.96 33.44 -7.47
CA ALA A 120 24.20 34.45 -8.17
C ALA A 120 24.80 35.86 -8.01
N GLU A 121 25.31 36.21 -6.82
CA GLU A 121 26.03 37.47 -6.58
C GLU A 121 27.23 37.61 -7.49
N LYS A 122 28.06 36.56 -7.53
CA LYS A 122 29.26 36.52 -8.37
C LYS A 122 28.90 36.62 -9.85
N LEU A 123 27.92 35.85 -10.31
CA LEU A 123 27.50 35.86 -11.71
C LEU A 123 26.94 37.22 -12.14
N ILE A 124 26.10 37.85 -11.31
CA ILE A 124 25.56 39.18 -11.60
C ILE A 124 26.69 40.22 -11.62
N GLY A 125 27.67 40.12 -10.72
CA GLY A 125 28.86 40.96 -10.72
C GLY A 125 29.69 40.80 -11.99
N ASP A 126 29.96 39.56 -12.41
CA ASP A 126 30.73 39.25 -13.61
C ASP A 126 30.02 39.75 -14.88
N GLU A 127 28.72 39.51 -15.02
CA GLU A 127 27.90 40.00 -16.14
C GLU A 127 27.84 41.54 -16.18
N SER A 128 27.81 42.18 -15.01
CA SER A 128 27.84 43.64 -14.88
C SER A 128 29.14 44.25 -15.42
N ILE A 129 30.28 43.60 -15.14
CA ILE A 129 31.60 44.01 -15.61
C ILE A 129 31.74 43.71 -17.10
N GLN A 130 31.38 42.50 -17.54
CA GLN A 130 31.50 42.05 -18.93
C GLN A 130 30.71 42.95 -19.89
N ARG A 131 29.51 43.37 -19.49
CA ARG A 131 28.66 44.30 -20.26
C ARG A 131 29.05 45.77 -20.11
N ARG A 132 30.19 46.06 -19.45
CA ARG A 132 30.76 47.39 -19.18
C ARG A 132 29.77 48.34 -18.49
N LYS A 133 28.93 47.80 -17.60
CA LYS A 133 27.95 48.59 -16.83
C LYS A 133 28.57 49.13 -15.55
N PHE A 134 29.45 48.36 -14.93
CA PHE A 134 30.16 48.71 -13.70
C PHE A 134 31.63 48.28 -13.81
N VAL A 135 32.53 48.97 -13.08
CA VAL A 135 33.98 48.69 -13.10
C VAL A 135 34.37 47.74 -11.97
N ASN A 136 33.88 47.98 -10.76
CA ASN A 136 34.12 47.13 -9.59
C ASN A 136 32.87 47.16 -8.67
N PRO A 137 31.75 46.56 -9.11
CA PRO A 137 30.53 46.54 -8.30
C PRO A 137 30.66 45.55 -7.13
N VAL A 138 30.17 45.93 -5.96
CA VAL A 138 29.84 44.99 -4.88
C VAL A 138 28.37 44.64 -5.03
N VAL A 139 28.09 43.39 -5.38
CA VAL A 139 26.72 42.88 -5.55
C VAL A 139 26.33 42.09 -4.31
N THR A 140 25.11 42.32 -3.84
CA THR A 140 24.48 41.53 -2.76
C THR A 140 23.11 41.06 -3.22
N VAL A 141 22.84 39.77 -3.13
CA VAL A 141 21.59 39.13 -3.50
C VAL A 141 20.95 38.55 -2.25
N THR A 142 19.74 38.97 -1.98
CA THR A 142 18.96 38.49 -0.83
C THR A 142 17.69 37.81 -1.31
N LEU A 143 17.35 36.68 -0.71
CA LEU A 143 16.07 36.02 -0.99
C LEU A 143 14.95 36.68 -0.18
N GLU A 144 14.07 37.43 -0.83
CA GLU A 144 12.97 38.10 -0.14
C GLU A 144 11.77 37.18 0.05
N LYS A 145 11.34 36.47 -1.00
CA LYS A 145 10.22 35.53 -0.95
C LYS A 145 10.47 34.34 -1.87
N ARG A 146 10.29 33.13 -1.34
CA ARG A 146 10.21 31.93 -2.20
C ARG A 146 8.87 31.84 -2.89
N ARG A 147 8.85 31.24 -4.07
CA ARG A 147 7.60 30.79 -4.69
C ARG A 147 6.96 29.74 -3.76
N MET A 148 5.70 29.94 -3.40
CA MET A 148 4.92 28.95 -2.67
C MET A 148 3.97 28.22 -3.64
N ARG A 149 3.75 26.93 -3.41
CA ARG A 149 2.73 26.11 -4.08
C ARG A 149 1.64 25.77 -3.06
N LYS A 150 0.39 25.83 -3.48
CA LYS A 150 -0.79 25.45 -2.69
C LYS A 150 -1.15 24.00 -3.00
N VAL A 151 -1.09 23.14 -1.99
CA VAL A 151 -1.44 21.73 -2.09
C VAL A 151 -2.55 21.41 -1.11
N ALA A 152 -3.56 20.66 -1.52
CA ALA A 152 -4.60 20.18 -0.62
C ALA A 152 -4.32 18.74 -0.19
N VAL A 153 -4.35 18.46 1.12
CA VAL A 153 -4.07 17.13 1.69
C VAL A 153 -5.28 16.65 2.48
N PHE A 154 -5.80 15.47 2.13
CA PHE A 154 -7.02 14.89 2.72
C PHE A 154 -6.88 13.39 3.00
N GLY A 155 -7.87 12.84 3.69
CA GLY A 155 -7.97 11.42 4.02
C GLY A 155 -7.37 11.09 5.38
N ALA A 156 -6.66 9.97 5.47
CA ALA A 156 -6.10 9.43 6.71
C ALA A 156 -4.85 10.19 7.21
N ILE A 157 -4.97 11.50 7.38
CA ILE A 157 -3.89 12.43 7.74
C ILE A 157 -4.26 13.20 9.02
N SER A 158 -3.27 13.58 9.84
CA SER A 158 -3.51 14.22 11.14
C SER A 158 -4.30 15.52 11.04
N ARG A 159 -3.98 16.38 10.06
CA ARG A 159 -4.66 17.67 9.85
C ARG A 159 -5.02 17.82 8.36
N PRO A 160 -6.24 17.44 7.94
CA PRO A 160 -6.70 17.68 6.58
C PRO A 160 -6.81 19.19 6.30
N GLY A 161 -6.42 19.63 5.09
CA GLY A 161 -6.49 21.05 4.72
C GLY A 161 -5.60 21.43 3.53
N THR A 162 -5.55 22.73 3.26
CA THR A 162 -4.67 23.30 2.22
C THR A 162 -3.40 23.86 2.86
N TYR A 163 -2.26 23.56 2.25
CA TYR A 163 -0.93 23.90 2.72
C TYR A 163 -0.18 24.71 1.67
N GLU A 164 0.50 25.78 2.11
CA GLU A 164 1.45 26.53 1.30
C GLU A 164 2.86 26.02 1.58
N ILE A 165 3.48 25.41 0.56
CA ILE A 165 4.80 24.77 0.66
C ILE A 165 5.75 25.47 -0.32
N PRO A 166 7.00 25.78 0.06
CA PRO A 166 7.99 26.32 -0.87
C PRO A 166 8.13 25.43 -2.11
N ALA A 167 8.08 26.02 -3.29
CA ALA A 167 8.01 25.30 -4.57
C ALA A 167 9.19 24.33 -4.76
N ASN A 168 10.38 24.70 -4.28
CA ASN A 168 11.59 23.86 -4.35
C ASN A 168 11.60 22.69 -3.35
N LYS A 169 10.66 22.64 -2.41
CA LYS A 169 10.47 21.56 -1.43
C LYS A 169 9.09 20.94 -1.52
N CYS A 170 8.35 21.22 -2.60
CA CYS A 170 6.96 20.83 -2.71
C CYS A 170 6.87 19.41 -3.26
N ASP A 171 7.20 18.44 -2.42
CA ASP A 171 7.06 17.02 -2.68
C ASP A 171 5.99 16.37 -1.77
N LEU A 172 5.66 15.11 -2.07
CA LEU A 172 4.70 14.34 -1.30
C LEU A 172 5.06 14.24 0.18
N ALA A 173 6.35 14.08 0.49
CA ALA A 173 6.84 13.95 1.86
C ALA A 173 6.61 15.25 2.65
N ALA A 174 6.96 16.39 2.08
CA ALA A 174 6.76 17.71 2.66
C ALA A 174 5.28 18.02 2.86
N ALA A 175 4.41 17.61 1.92
CA ALA A 175 2.97 17.78 2.07
C ALA A 175 2.40 16.94 3.23
N ILE A 176 2.79 15.67 3.34
CA ILE A 176 2.39 14.81 4.47
C ILE A 176 2.94 15.35 5.79
N ALA A 177 4.19 15.82 5.81
CA ALA A 177 4.82 16.40 6.99
C ALA A 177 4.14 17.70 7.43
N ALA A 178 3.84 18.60 6.49
CA ALA A 178 3.09 19.84 6.75
C ALA A 178 1.71 19.53 7.34
N ALA A 179 1.06 18.47 6.87
CA ALA A 179 -0.22 18.00 7.40
C ALA A 179 -0.14 17.28 8.75
N GLY A 180 1.05 17.14 9.34
CA GLY A 180 1.25 16.52 10.66
C GLY A 180 1.38 15.01 10.64
N GLY A 181 1.72 14.42 9.49
CA GLY A 181 1.95 12.98 9.34
C GLY A 181 0.68 12.14 9.18
N LEU A 182 0.89 10.87 8.86
CA LEU A 182 -0.15 9.87 8.65
C LEU A 182 -0.82 9.46 9.96
N THR A 183 -2.12 9.19 9.91
CA THR A 183 -2.87 8.64 11.06
C THR A 183 -2.73 7.12 11.16
N ALA A 184 -3.02 6.53 12.32
CA ALA A 184 -2.93 5.07 12.51
C ALA A 184 -3.82 4.27 11.55
N THR A 185 -4.92 4.88 11.10
CA THR A 185 -5.86 4.31 10.13
C THR A 185 -5.42 4.50 8.68
N ALA A 186 -4.26 5.11 8.42
CA ALA A 186 -3.75 5.32 7.08
C ALA A 186 -3.36 4.02 6.39
N ASP A 187 -3.78 3.89 5.14
CA ASP A 187 -3.29 2.86 4.24
C ASP A 187 -1.92 3.27 3.66
N THR A 188 -1.20 2.31 3.11
CA THR A 188 0.10 2.58 2.48
C THR A 188 -0.03 3.23 1.12
N THR A 189 -1.24 3.33 0.58
CA THR A 189 -1.44 3.88 -0.76
C THR A 189 -2.01 5.30 -0.74
N VAL A 190 -1.30 6.20 -1.39
CA VAL A 190 -1.67 7.61 -1.56
C VAL A 190 -2.07 7.85 -3.01
N GLN A 191 -3.09 8.69 -3.21
CA GLN A 191 -3.48 9.13 -4.54
C GLN A 191 -3.12 10.61 -4.69
N ILE A 192 -2.34 10.94 -5.71
CA ILE A 192 -2.06 12.32 -6.09
C ILE A 192 -2.90 12.64 -7.32
N ARG A 193 -3.66 13.73 -7.25
CA ARG A 193 -4.37 14.31 -8.39
C ARG A 193 -3.71 15.64 -8.71
N SER A 194 -3.05 15.71 -9.84
CA SER A 194 -2.45 16.96 -10.31
C SER A 194 -3.39 17.62 -11.33
N PRO A 195 -3.61 18.95 -11.24
CA PRO A 195 -4.34 19.67 -12.26
C PRO A 195 -3.57 19.59 -13.58
N LYS A 196 -4.26 19.29 -14.69
CA LYS A 196 -3.61 19.33 -16.00
C LYS A 196 -3.17 20.76 -16.31
N PRO A 197 -1.90 21.01 -16.65
CA PRO A 197 -1.46 22.32 -17.08
C PRO A 197 -2.13 22.63 -18.43
N ASN A 198 -3.21 23.39 -18.37
CA ASN A 198 -3.75 24.18 -19.48
C ASN A 198 -4.00 23.42 -20.80
N GLN A 199 -4.79 22.34 -20.78
CA GLN A 199 -5.65 22.12 -21.94
C GLN A 199 -6.85 23.04 -21.77
N PRO A 200 -7.06 24.06 -22.63
CA PRO A 200 -8.39 24.65 -22.73
C PRO A 200 -9.30 23.48 -23.04
N GLN A 201 -10.15 23.11 -22.07
CA GLN A 201 -11.29 22.27 -22.37
C GLN A 201 -12.18 23.13 -23.27
N VAL A 202 -11.89 23.10 -24.58
CA VAL A 202 -12.91 23.35 -25.57
C VAL A 202 -13.89 22.21 -25.36
N GLN A 203 -14.80 22.39 -24.41
CA GLN A 203 -16.06 21.69 -24.45
C GLN A 203 -16.68 22.18 -25.75
N THR A 204 -16.50 21.40 -26.81
CA THR A 204 -17.48 21.37 -27.87
C THR A 204 -18.75 20.93 -27.16
N VAL A 205 -19.52 21.92 -26.68
CA VAL A 205 -20.90 21.72 -26.27
C VAL A 205 -21.62 21.41 -27.57
N SER A 206 -21.51 20.16 -28.03
CA SER A 206 -22.52 19.61 -28.91
C SER A 206 -23.80 19.67 -28.10
N HIS A 207 -24.61 20.67 -28.41
CA HIS A 207 -25.94 20.87 -27.87
C HIS A 207 -26.80 19.63 -28.21
N GLU A 208 -26.67 18.57 -27.43
CA GLU A 208 -27.73 17.59 -27.27
C GLU A 208 -28.41 17.91 -25.95
N PHE A 209 -29.55 18.60 -26.09
CA PHE A 209 -30.53 18.81 -25.04
C PHE A 209 -30.86 17.48 -24.37
N THR A 210 -30.25 17.20 -23.22
CA THR A 210 -30.64 16.08 -22.37
C THR A 210 -30.77 16.59 -20.94
N ASP A 211 -32.04 16.70 -20.53
CA ASP A 211 -32.59 16.71 -19.17
C ASP A 211 -32.05 17.75 -18.13
N PRO A 212 -32.82 18.77 -17.74
CA PRO A 212 -32.40 19.81 -16.78
C PRO A 212 -32.26 19.33 -15.32
N THR A 213 -32.51 18.05 -15.04
CA THR A 213 -32.35 17.45 -13.69
C THR A 213 -30.97 16.87 -13.41
N GLN A 214 -30.04 16.89 -14.38
CA GLN A 214 -28.69 16.41 -14.15
C GLN A 214 -27.77 17.58 -13.79
N THR A 215 -27.50 17.73 -12.49
CA THR A 215 -26.40 18.56 -12.00
C THR A 215 -25.12 18.20 -12.76
N PRO A 216 -24.46 19.14 -13.44
CA PRO A 216 -23.24 18.83 -14.17
C PRO A 216 -22.18 18.40 -13.16
N LEU A 217 -21.86 17.11 -13.16
CA LEU A 217 -20.66 16.60 -12.49
C LEU A 217 -19.49 17.23 -13.22
N LEU A 218 -18.82 18.19 -12.57
CA LEU A 218 -17.57 18.75 -13.06
C LEU A 218 -16.60 17.58 -13.31
N ASN A 219 -16.41 17.26 -14.59
CA ASN A 219 -15.51 16.22 -15.05
C ASN A 219 -14.07 16.78 -14.96
N GLN A 220 -13.58 16.94 -13.73
CA GLN A 220 -12.18 17.27 -13.45
C GLN A 220 -11.35 15.99 -13.57
N SER A 221 -11.17 15.53 -14.80
CA SER A 221 -10.26 14.44 -15.19
C SER A 221 -8.80 14.91 -15.13
N GLY A 222 -8.37 15.31 -13.92
CA GLY A 222 -6.96 15.39 -13.55
C GLY A 222 -6.35 14.00 -13.59
N GLU A 223 -5.07 13.91 -13.97
CA GLU A 223 -4.33 12.66 -13.91
C GLU A 223 -4.20 12.26 -12.44
N SER A 224 -4.74 11.09 -12.09
CA SER A 224 -4.63 10.54 -10.74
C SER A 224 -3.58 9.43 -10.73
N ILE A 225 -2.53 9.63 -9.95
CA ILE A 225 -1.45 8.66 -9.78
C ILE A 225 -1.64 8.02 -8.41
N GLU A 226 -1.65 6.70 -8.36
CA GLU A 226 -1.61 5.95 -7.10
C GLU A 226 -0.18 5.56 -6.77
N ILE A 227 0.24 5.81 -5.54
CA ILE A 227 1.59 5.61 -5.04
C ILE A 227 1.52 4.71 -3.81
N ASP A 228 2.22 3.57 -3.87
CA ASP A 228 2.44 2.73 -2.69
C ASP A 228 3.69 3.21 -1.95
N LEU A 229 3.49 3.73 -0.74
CA LEU A 229 4.54 4.26 0.13
C LEU A 229 5.54 3.18 0.60
N THR A 230 5.19 1.89 0.50
CA THR A 230 6.10 0.80 0.87
C THR A 230 7.16 0.50 -0.20
N ARG A 231 6.93 0.94 -1.44
CA ARG A 231 7.80 0.67 -2.59
C ARG A 231 8.20 1.97 -3.30
N PRO A 232 8.92 2.88 -2.61
CA PRO A 232 9.28 4.18 -3.19
C PRO A 232 10.14 4.05 -4.45
N GLU A 233 10.97 3.01 -4.56
CA GLU A 233 11.88 2.78 -5.70
C GLU A 233 11.16 2.41 -7.02
N GLU A 234 9.95 1.84 -6.93
CA GLU A 234 9.14 1.51 -8.11
C GLU A 234 8.45 2.77 -8.68
N ASN A 235 8.30 3.80 -7.84
CA ASN A 235 7.73 5.08 -8.21
C ASN A 235 8.84 6.00 -8.74
N ARG A 236 8.64 6.61 -9.91
CA ARG A 236 9.61 7.57 -10.47
C ARG A 236 9.64 8.83 -9.60
N ARG A 237 10.82 9.42 -9.38
CA ARG A 237 10.99 10.66 -8.57
C ARG A 237 10.06 11.80 -9.01
N GLU A 238 9.85 11.93 -10.32
CA GLU A 238 8.93 12.90 -10.94
C GLU A 238 7.47 12.78 -10.46
N GLN A 239 7.06 11.60 -9.95
CA GLN A 239 5.70 11.34 -9.48
C GLN A 239 5.45 11.89 -8.07
N PHE A 240 6.50 12.23 -7.32
CA PHE A 240 6.39 12.79 -5.98
C PHE A 240 6.37 14.31 -5.97
N GLU A 241 6.74 14.97 -7.07
CA GLU A 241 6.69 16.42 -7.16
C GLU A 241 5.23 16.89 -7.26
N LEU A 242 4.87 17.82 -6.38
CA LEU A 242 3.52 18.39 -6.34
C LEU A 242 3.53 19.77 -6.96
N ILE A 243 2.59 20.00 -7.89
CA ILE A 243 2.40 21.29 -8.53
C ILE A 243 1.33 22.11 -7.79
N ASP A 244 1.21 23.38 -8.16
CA ASP A 244 0.17 24.24 -7.60
C ASP A 244 -1.23 23.67 -7.91
N GLY A 245 -2.06 23.52 -6.89
CA GLY A 245 -3.39 22.92 -6.98
C GLY A 245 -3.42 21.39 -6.92
N SER A 246 -2.29 20.70 -6.70
CA SER A 246 -2.30 19.25 -6.48
C SER A 246 -3.12 18.87 -5.25
N ILE A 247 -3.86 17.76 -5.36
CA ILE A 247 -4.64 17.17 -4.27
C ILE A 247 -4.00 15.83 -3.90
N VAL A 248 -3.54 15.71 -2.67
CA VAL A 248 -3.02 14.48 -2.08
C VAL A 248 -4.12 13.85 -1.22
N MET A 249 -4.52 12.64 -1.57
CA MET A 249 -5.52 11.86 -0.84
C MET A 249 -4.86 10.62 -0.26
N VAL A 250 -4.75 10.58 1.06
CA VAL A 250 -4.26 9.41 1.79
C VAL A 250 -5.44 8.47 2.04
N ARG A 251 -5.40 7.25 1.49
CA ARG A 251 -6.50 6.31 1.71
C ARG A 251 -6.56 5.85 3.15
N GLU A 252 -7.77 5.64 3.65
CA GLU A 252 -7.98 4.93 4.90
C GLU A 252 -7.88 3.42 4.67
N LYS A 253 -7.20 2.74 5.58
CA LYS A 253 -7.04 1.31 5.58
C LYS A 253 -8.40 0.67 5.81
N ARG A 254 -8.81 -0.22 4.90
CA ARG A 254 -10.04 -0.98 5.11
C ARG A 254 -9.86 -1.92 6.30
N PRO A 255 -10.80 -1.97 7.26
CA PRO A 255 -10.69 -2.84 8.42
C PRO A 255 -10.61 -4.28 7.94
N ARG A 256 -9.48 -4.91 8.22
CA ARG A 256 -9.22 -6.32 7.92
C ARG A 256 -9.81 -7.14 9.04
N ALA A 257 -10.57 -8.16 8.69
CA ALA A 257 -11.20 -8.98 9.70
C ALA A 257 -11.23 -10.44 9.31
N VAL A 258 -11.42 -11.27 10.32
CA VAL A 258 -11.67 -12.69 10.21
C VAL A 258 -13.08 -12.98 10.72
N PHE A 259 -13.69 -14.03 10.19
CA PHE A 259 -15.01 -14.47 10.62
C PHE A 259 -14.86 -15.69 11.52
N VAL A 260 -15.21 -15.54 12.80
CA VAL A 260 -15.15 -16.65 13.75
C VAL A 260 -16.56 -17.23 13.90
N THR A 261 -16.71 -18.51 13.57
CA THR A 261 -17.99 -19.22 13.50
C THR A 261 -17.93 -20.60 14.16
N GLY A 262 -19.08 -21.28 14.23
CA GLY A 262 -19.21 -22.59 14.84
C GLY A 262 -19.35 -22.52 16.36
N MET A 263 -18.75 -23.49 17.07
CA MET A 263 -18.89 -23.75 18.50
C MET A 263 -18.09 -22.76 19.38
N VAL A 264 -18.22 -21.46 19.15
CA VAL A 264 -17.70 -20.38 19.99
C VAL A 264 -18.84 -19.69 20.75
N ARG A 265 -18.55 -19.00 21.86
CA ARG A 265 -19.61 -18.36 22.68
C ARG A 265 -20.33 -17.23 21.95
N SER A 266 -19.59 -16.46 21.15
CA SER A 266 -20.12 -15.33 20.40
C SER A 266 -19.55 -15.34 18.98
N PRO A 267 -20.15 -16.10 18.05
CA PRO A 267 -19.78 -16.04 16.63
C PRO A 267 -19.87 -14.61 16.12
N LYS A 268 -18.79 -14.08 15.55
CA LYS A 268 -18.73 -12.70 15.07
C LYS A 268 -17.56 -12.47 14.12
N LYS A 269 -17.60 -11.31 13.47
CA LYS A 269 -16.45 -10.72 12.81
C LYS A 269 -15.47 -10.20 13.87
N VAL A 270 -14.19 -10.55 13.74
CA VAL A 270 -13.10 -10.11 14.60
C VAL A 270 -12.12 -9.32 13.76
N ASP A 271 -11.91 -8.05 14.12
CA ASP A 271 -10.99 -7.19 13.39
C ASP A 271 -9.54 -7.54 13.76
N ILE A 272 -8.67 -7.54 12.75
CA ILE A 272 -7.23 -7.76 12.88
C ILE A 272 -6.62 -6.44 13.38
N PRO A 273 -5.89 -6.44 14.51
CA PRO A 273 -5.28 -5.22 15.05
C PRO A 273 -4.33 -4.53 14.05
N GLU A 274 -4.17 -3.22 14.20
CA GLU A 274 -3.44 -2.39 13.24
C GLU A 274 -1.93 -2.61 13.26
N ASN A 275 -1.35 -2.97 14.42
CA ASN A 275 0.10 -3.10 14.63
C ASN A 275 0.53 -4.48 15.12
N SER A 276 -0.36 -5.47 15.03
CA SER A 276 -0.04 -6.82 15.48
C SER A 276 -0.70 -7.87 14.61
N ASP A 277 -0.12 -9.05 14.65
CA ASP A 277 -0.67 -10.23 14.02
C ASP A 277 -1.89 -10.68 14.84
N LEU A 278 -2.98 -11.07 14.17
CA LEU A 278 -4.06 -11.80 14.81
C LEU A 278 -3.78 -13.30 14.68
N ARG A 279 -3.60 -14.00 15.80
CA ARG A 279 -3.45 -15.47 15.79
C ARG A 279 -4.78 -16.17 16.04
N LEU A 280 -4.78 -17.46 15.72
CA LEU A 280 -5.96 -18.32 15.81
C LEU A 280 -6.61 -18.30 17.20
N LEU A 281 -5.81 -18.48 18.25
CA LEU A 281 -6.33 -18.48 19.62
C LEU A 281 -6.83 -17.12 20.07
N ASP A 282 -6.21 -16.03 19.61
CA ASP A 282 -6.62 -14.66 19.94
C ASP A 282 -8.00 -14.39 19.34
N ALA A 283 -8.22 -14.76 18.07
CA ALA A 283 -9.50 -14.61 17.40
C ALA A 283 -10.62 -15.40 18.11
N ILE A 284 -10.36 -16.65 18.49
CA ILE A 284 -11.32 -17.46 19.26
C ILE A 284 -11.63 -16.81 20.61
N THR A 285 -10.61 -16.27 21.28
CA THR A 285 -10.77 -15.60 22.57
C THR A 285 -11.59 -14.32 22.43
N MET A 286 -11.31 -13.50 21.40
CA MET A 286 -12.09 -12.30 21.07
C MET A 286 -13.55 -12.64 20.73
N ALA A 287 -13.83 -13.83 20.19
CA ALA A 287 -15.16 -14.39 19.97
C ALA A 287 -15.81 -15.00 21.24
N GLY A 288 -15.30 -14.68 22.43
CA GLY A 288 -15.82 -15.16 23.71
C GLY A 288 -15.30 -16.54 24.12
N GLY A 289 -14.33 -17.10 23.39
CA GLY A 289 -13.78 -18.42 23.64
C GLY A 289 -14.69 -19.55 23.17
N ARG A 290 -14.35 -20.77 23.60
CA ARG A 290 -15.08 -21.99 23.22
C ARG A 290 -16.42 -22.07 23.94
N SER A 291 -17.47 -22.44 23.21
CA SER A 291 -18.80 -22.67 23.78
C SER A 291 -18.82 -23.89 24.70
N THR A 292 -18.16 -24.98 24.27
CA THR A 292 -18.08 -26.24 25.01
C THR A 292 -16.63 -26.72 25.13
N PRO A 293 -16.29 -27.53 26.14
CA PRO A 293 -14.98 -28.18 26.25
C PRO A 293 -14.64 -29.12 25.08
N PHE A 294 -15.66 -29.64 24.40
CA PHE A 294 -15.55 -30.64 23.32
C PHE A 294 -15.33 -30.02 21.93
N ALA A 295 -15.57 -28.72 21.79
CA ALA A 295 -15.14 -27.95 20.63
C ALA A 295 -13.59 -27.90 20.61
N GLN A 296 -12.96 -28.91 20.00
CA GLN A 296 -11.50 -28.96 19.86
C GLN A 296 -11.05 -28.82 18.43
N LYS A 297 -11.83 -29.26 17.45
CA LYS A 297 -11.43 -29.21 16.05
C LYS A 297 -11.59 -27.79 15.53
N ILE A 298 -10.56 -27.28 14.87
CA ILE A 298 -10.55 -25.94 14.28
C ILE A 298 -10.26 -26.08 12.80
N LYS A 299 -11.10 -25.45 11.98
CA LYS A 299 -10.95 -25.38 10.53
C LYS A 299 -10.85 -23.92 10.12
N VAL A 300 -9.71 -23.54 9.53
CA VAL A 300 -9.48 -22.24 8.93
C VAL A 300 -9.65 -22.36 7.42
N ILE A 301 -10.59 -21.64 6.87
CA ILE A 301 -10.83 -21.56 5.42
C ILE A 301 -10.20 -20.28 4.94
N ARG A 302 -9.21 -20.39 4.05
CA ARG A 302 -8.44 -19.26 3.52
C ARG A 302 -8.58 -19.19 2.01
N THR A 303 -8.96 -18.03 1.52
CA THR A 303 -8.93 -17.71 0.09
C THR A 303 -7.61 -17.02 -0.22
N LEU A 304 -6.95 -17.42 -1.31
CA LEU A 304 -5.67 -16.86 -1.74
C LEU A 304 -5.86 -16.10 -3.05
N ASP A 305 -5.19 -14.97 -3.20
CA ASP A 305 -5.21 -14.19 -4.43
C ASP A 305 -4.71 -15.04 -5.61
N GLY A 306 -5.44 -15.00 -6.72
CA GLY A 306 -5.14 -15.79 -7.92
C GLY A 306 -5.59 -17.26 -7.86
N ARG A 307 -6.22 -17.72 -6.78
CA ARG A 307 -6.80 -19.07 -6.69
C ARG A 307 -8.31 -19.02 -6.46
N ALA A 308 -9.07 -19.65 -7.36
CA ALA A 308 -10.54 -19.67 -7.29
C ALA A 308 -11.09 -20.51 -6.12
N ALA A 309 -10.38 -21.55 -5.68
CA ALA A 309 -10.82 -22.44 -4.60
C ALA A 309 -10.09 -22.14 -3.29
N PRO A 310 -10.81 -21.99 -2.16
CA PRO A 310 -10.19 -21.78 -0.86
C PRO A 310 -9.47 -23.04 -0.39
N ILE A 311 -8.46 -22.87 0.47
CA ILE A 311 -7.79 -23.96 1.16
C ILE A 311 -8.38 -24.15 2.56
N SER A 312 -8.39 -25.40 3.04
CA SER A 312 -8.85 -25.74 4.37
C SER A 312 -7.67 -26.16 5.24
N ILE A 313 -7.34 -25.34 6.22
CA ILE A 313 -6.28 -25.61 7.19
C ILE A 313 -6.93 -26.14 8.47
N MET A 314 -6.52 -27.32 8.92
CA MET A 314 -7.06 -27.98 10.09
C MET A 314 -6.05 -28.00 11.24
N THR A 315 -6.55 -27.83 12.46
CA THR A 315 -5.79 -27.98 13.70
C THR A 315 -6.73 -28.30 14.86
N THR A 316 -6.20 -28.46 16.07
CA THR A 316 -7.00 -28.57 17.28
C THR A 316 -6.64 -27.49 18.30
N TYR A 317 -7.61 -27.09 19.11
CA TYR A 317 -7.43 -26.08 20.16
C TYR A 317 -6.31 -26.48 21.13
N SER A 318 -6.28 -27.75 21.54
CA SER A 318 -5.25 -28.30 22.42
C SER A 318 -3.84 -28.25 21.80
N LYS A 319 -3.74 -28.48 20.49
CA LYS A 319 -2.45 -28.40 19.76
C LYS A 319 -1.99 -26.95 19.61
N ALA A 320 -2.88 -26.05 19.19
CA ALA A 320 -2.58 -24.62 19.07
C ALA A 320 -2.14 -23.99 20.40
N LYS A 321 -2.63 -24.49 21.55
CA LYS A 321 -2.20 -24.01 22.88
C LYS A 321 -0.79 -24.45 23.26
N LYS A 322 -0.35 -25.62 22.79
CA LYS A 322 0.93 -26.24 23.16
C LYS A 322 2.05 -25.94 22.16
N ASP A 323 1.69 -25.75 20.89
CA ASP A 323 2.62 -25.62 19.78
C ASP A 323 2.31 -24.32 19.01
N GLY A 324 3.27 -23.41 19.01
CA GLY A 324 3.15 -22.11 18.34
C GLY A 324 2.96 -22.22 16.83
N SER A 325 3.43 -23.29 16.19
CA SER A 325 3.22 -23.55 14.75
C SER A 325 1.77 -23.90 14.43
N ALA A 326 1.04 -24.48 15.38
CA ALA A 326 -0.38 -24.76 15.28
C ALA A 326 -1.26 -23.55 15.61
N ASN A 327 -0.71 -22.51 16.27
CA ASN A 327 -1.38 -21.23 16.51
C ASN A 327 -1.16 -20.27 15.34
N LEU A 328 -1.81 -20.61 14.23
CA LEU A 328 -1.66 -19.96 12.94
C LEU A 328 -1.94 -18.45 12.99
N ARG A 329 -1.15 -17.67 12.25
CA ARG A 329 -1.46 -16.28 11.91
C ARG A 329 -2.59 -16.21 10.89
N LEU A 330 -3.60 -15.42 11.18
CA LEU A 330 -4.76 -15.23 10.33
C LEU A 330 -4.56 -14.09 9.33
N ALA A 331 -5.14 -14.27 8.14
CA ALA A 331 -5.20 -13.28 7.07
C ALA A 331 -6.59 -12.64 7.03
N ALA A 332 -6.69 -11.46 6.41
CA ALA A 332 -7.98 -10.82 6.17
C ALA A 332 -8.89 -11.75 5.33
N GLY A 333 -10.16 -11.88 5.72
CA GLY A 333 -11.14 -12.72 5.05
C GLY A 333 -11.11 -14.20 5.46
N ASP A 334 -10.19 -14.63 6.31
CA ASP A 334 -10.19 -16.00 6.84
C ASP A 334 -11.50 -16.30 7.58
N VAL A 335 -12.03 -17.51 7.38
CA VAL A 335 -13.14 -18.04 8.17
C VAL A 335 -12.62 -19.10 9.12
N VAL A 336 -12.71 -18.83 10.42
CA VAL A 336 -12.32 -19.74 11.50
C VAL A 336 -13.57 -20.42 12.05
N SER A 337 -13.75 -21.69 11.72
CA SER A 337 -14.84 -22.51 12.24
C SER A 337 -14.34 -23.41 13.37
N MET A 338 -14.97 -23.34 14.54
CA MET A 338 -14.80 -24.35 15.60
C MET A 338 -15.87 -25.43 15.48
N GLU A 339 -15.42 -26.67 15.42
CA GLU A 339 -16.28 -27.85 15.29
C GLU A 339 -16.13 -28.77 16.50
N GLU A 340 -17.14 -29.59 16.73
CA GLU A 340 -17.06 -30.68 17.69
C GLU A 340 -16.06 -31.75 17.22
N THR A 341 -15.47 -32.45 18.17
CA THR A 341 -14.67 -33.64 17.88
C THR A 341 -15.60 -34.81 17.67
N THR A 342 -15.82 -35.20 16.42
CA THR A 342 -16.58 -36.40 16.02
C THR A 342 -15.93 -37.63 16.66
N GLY A 343 -16.44 -38.05 17.82
CA GLY A 343 -15.84 -39.15 18.60
C GLY A 343 -16.26 -39.21 20.06
N LEU A 344 -16.80 -38.13 20.65
CA LEU A 344 -17.23 -38.13 22.06
C LEU A 344 -18.71 -38.47 22.31
N LEU A 345 -19.53 -38.57 21.27
CA LEU A 345 -20.95 -38.96 21.39
C LEU A 345 -21.13 -40.36 22.00
N VAL A 346 -20.11 -41.23 21.91
CA VAL A 346 -20.20 -42.60 22.45
C VAL A 346 -20.10 -42.62 23.98
N PHE A 347 -19.37 -41.68 24.60
CA PHE A 347 -19.11 -41.73 26.05
C PHE A 347 -20.24 -41.15 26.90
N GLU A 348 -20.96 -40.12 26.43
CA GLU A 348 -22.09 -39.55 27.17
C GLU A 348 -23.34 -40.44 27.12
N ALA A 349 -23.57 -41.15 26.01
CA ALA A 349 -24.63 -42.16 25.95
C ALA A 349 -24.42 -43.27 26.99
N ILE A 350 -23.16 -43.70 27.17
CA ILE A 350 -22.82 -44.79 28.10
C ILE A 350 -23.00 -44.38 29.57
N ARG A 351 -22.76 -43.12 29.94
CA ARG A 351 -22.94 -42.68 31.34
C ARG A 351 -24.41 -42.60 31.78
N SER A 352 -25.35 -42.41 30.83
CA SER A 352 -26.78 -42.45 31.11
C SER A 352 -27.35 -43.88 31.25
N VAL A 353 -26.67 -44.88 30.69
CA VAL A 353 -27.12 -46.28 30.70
C VAL A 353 -26.68 -47.01 31.97
N PHE A 354 -25.56 -46.64 32.59
CA PHE A 354 -25.02 -47.34 33.77
C PHE A 354 -25.54 -46.85 35.14
N SER A 355 -26.54 -45.96 35.20
CA SER A 355 -27.20 -45.58 36.46
C SER A 355 -28.52 -46.32 36.74
N PHE A 356 -28.91 -47.31 35.92
CA PHE A 356 -30.11 -48.12 36.12
C PHE A 356 -29.77 -49.55 36.59
N GLY A 357 -29.90 -49.77 37.90
CA GLY A 357 -30.51 -50.98 38.47
C GLY A 357 -29.68 -52.25 38.63
N ILE A 358 -29.08 -52.46 39.81
CA ILE A 358 -29.12 -53.76 40.51
C ILE A 358 -29.34 -53.49 42.01
N GLY A 359 -30.58 -53.68 42.46
CA GLY A 359 -30.97 -53.62 43.87
C GLY A 359 -32.17 -54.55 44.07
N ALA A 360 -31.96 -55.85 43.87
CA ALA A 360 -32.97 -56.86 44.18
C ALA A 360 -32.85 -57.26 45.65
N SER A 361 -33.80 -56.85 46.48
CA SER A 361 -33.98 -57.35 47.84
C SER A 361 -34.78 -58.65 47.81
N VAL A 362 -34.21 -59.72 48.37
CA VAL A 362 -34.88 -61.03 48.55
C VAL A 362 -35.69 -60.98 49.85
N PRO A 363 -36.96 -61.43 49.89
CA PRO A 363 -37.70 -61.57 51.15
C PRO A 363 -37.37 -62.94 51.77
N VAL A 364 -37.08 -62.94 53.07
CA VAL A 364 -36.99 -64.17 53.89
C VAL A 364 -38.30 -64.30 54.66
N PHE A 365 -38.98 -65.42 54.47
CA PHE A 365 -40.18 -65.84 55.20
C PHE A 365 -39.85 -66.28 56.63
#